data_AF-A0A329RU18-F1
#
_entry.id   AF-A0A329RU18-F1
#
_cell.length_a   1.000
_cell.length_b   1.000
_cell.length_c   1.000
_cell.angle_alpha   90.00
_cell.angle_beta   90.00
_cell.angle_gamma   90.00
#
_symmetry.space_group_name_H-M   'P 1'
#
loop_
_entity.id
_entity.type
_entity.pdbx_description
1 polymer ?
#
loop_
_entity_poly.entity_id
_entity_poly.type
_entity_poly.pdbx_seq_one_letter_code
_entity_poly.pdbx_strand_id
1 'polypeptide(L)'
;MKFTNTDLYALLFTELSPNQARCNICLKVYNSGNGYTNQVHHLLKRHPEYQELAVAAFRKGNRFGLSLPDQRTSDVFRWIEWCVMERMPVSFCGPLVRKNAKMEPFSAATLQKYIDLLSTYVRDGITLTSLTSSG
;
A
#
# COMPACT_ATOMS: atom_id res chain seq x y z
N MET A 1 11.29 -1.14 -1.30
CA MET A 1 9.98 -1.51 -1.89
C MET A 1 10.23 -2.67 -2.83
N LYS A 2 9.49 -3.78 -2.71
CA LYS A 2 9.60 -4.91 -3.65
C LYS A 2 8.35 -4.91 -4.53
N PHE A 3 8.53 -4.81 -5.83
CA PHE A 3 7.45 -4.84 -6.81
C PHE A 3 7.28 -6.25 -7.36
N THR A 4 6.03 -6.70 -7.50
CA THR A 4 5.72 -7.93 -8.22
C THR A 4 5.84 -7.72 -9.73
N ASN A 5 5.87 -8.80 -10.52
CA ASN A 5 5.91 -8.70 -11.98
C ASN A 5 4.71 -7.91 -12.54
N THR A 6 3.54 -8.05 -11.91
CA THR A 6 2.33 -7.30 -12.26
C THR A 6 2.49 -5.81 -11.95
N ASP A 7 3.07 -5.46 -10.80
CA ASP A 7 3.33 -4.05 -10.45
C ASP A 7 4.32 -3.41 -11.41
N LEU A 8 5.40 -4.12 -11.76
CA LEU A 8 6.40 -3.65 -12.73
C LEU A 8 5.77 -3.42 -14.11
N TYR A 9 4.88 -4.31 -14.54
CA TYR A 9 4.12 -4.13 -15.77
C TYR A 9 3.26 -2.86 -15.70
N ALA A 10 2.46 -2.70 -14.65
CA ALA A 10 1.58 -1.54 -14.48
C ALA A 10 2.33 -0.20 -14.39
N LEU A 11 3.55 -0.19 -13.82
CA LEU A 11 4.34 1.02 -13.63
C LEU A 11 5.17 1.41 -14.87
N LEU A 12 5.73 0.42 -15.57
CA LEU A 12 6.75 0.65 -16.60
C LEU A 12 6.27 0.35 -18.02
N PHE A 13 5.05 -0.13 -18.20
CA PHE A 13 4.47 -0.41 -19.51
C PHE A 13 3.12 0.29 -19.69
N THR A 14 2.79 0.56 -20.95
CA THR A 14 1.48 1.03 -21.38
C THR A 14 0.88 -0.02 -22.30
N GLU A 15 -0.31 -0.53 -21.97
CA GLU A 15 -1.04 -1.45 -22.84
C GLU A 15 -1.63 -0.68 -24.04
N LEU A 16 -1.36 -1.16 -25.25
CA LEU A 16 -1.84 -0.53 -26.49
C LEU A 16 -3.02 -1.29 -27.10
N SER A 17 -2.96 -2.62 -27.03
CA SER A 17 -4.01 -3.52 -27.49
C SER A 17 -3.87 -4.86 -26.72
N PRO A 18 -4.87 -5.76 -26.78
CA PRO A 18 -4.77 -7.06 -26.15
C PRO A 18 -3.50 -7.75 -26.65
N ASN A 19 -2.67 -8.23 -25.72
CA ASN A 19 -1.39 -8.85 -26.02
C ASN A 19 -0.34 -7.92 -26.65
N GLN A 20 -0.45 -6.60 -26.46
CA GLN A 20 0.57 -5.64 -26.92
C GLN A 20 0.82 -4.53 -25.90
N ALA A 21 2.07 -4.45 -25.44
CA ALA A 21 2.50 -3.47 -24.46
C ALA A 21 3.71 -2.67 -24.96
N ARG A 22 3.73 -1.38 -24.65
CA ARG A 22 4.87 -0.49 -24.91
C ARG A 22 5.66 -0.28 -23.62
N CYS A 23 6.98 -0.43 -23.68
CA CYS A 23 7.84 -0.03 -22.57
C CYS A 23 7.89 1.50 -22.47
N ASN A 24 7.65 2.06 -21.29
CA ASN A 24 7.65 3.52 -21.07
C ASN A 24 9.07 4.11 -21.02
N ILE A 25 10.12 3.28 -20.93
CA ILE A 25 11.52 3.71 -20.85
C ILE A 25 12.13 3.81 -22.25
N CYS A 26 12.05 2.73 -23.04
CA CYS A 26 12.64 2.68 -24.39
C CYS A 26 11.63 2.84 -25.54
N LEU A 27 10.33 3.00 -25.23
CA LEU A 27 9.24 3.16 -26.19
C LEU A 27 9.04 2.00 -27.18
N LYS A 28 9.77 0.89 -27.01
CA LYS A 28 9.57 -0.31 -27.82
C LYS A 28 8.28 -1.02 -27.47
N VAL A 29 7.61 -1.49 -28.52
CA VAL A 29 6.38 -2.27 -28.44
C VAL A 29 6.75 -3.76 -28.44
N TYR A 30 6.15 -4.49 -27.52
CA TYR A 30 6.32 -5.93 -27.34
C TYR A 30 4.96 -6.60 -27.39
N ASN A 31 4.92 -7.77 -28.01
CA ASN A 31 3.73 -8.63 -27.93
C ASN A 31 3.76 -9.34 -26.57
N SER A 32 2.75 -9.06 -25.75
CA SER A 32 2.53 -9.72 -24.48
C SER A 32 1.90 -11.08 -24.74
N GLY A 33 2.57 -12.17 -24.34
CA GLY A 33 1.89 -13.47 -24.25
C GLY A 33 0.93 -13.48 -23.05
N ASN A 34 0.41 -14.67 -22.71
CA ASN A 34 -0.33 -14.89 -21.46
C ASN A 34 0.63 -14.80 -20.25
N GLY A 35 1.11 -13.60 -19.91
CA GLY A 35 1.98 -13.35 -18.75
C GLY A 35 2.93 -12.15 -18.92
N TYR A 36 3.61 -11.81 -17.82
CA TYR A 36 4.47 -10.63 -17.69
C TYR A 36 5.98 -10.94 -17.76
N THR A 37 6.36 -12.22 -17.87
CA THR A 37 7.76 -12.67 -17.76
C THR A 37 8.63 -12.10 -18.89
N ASN A 38 8.10 -11.98 -20.09
CA ASN A 38 8.84 -11.45 -21.24
C ASN A 38 9.18 -9.96 -21.06
N GLN A 39 8.26 -9.20 -20.47
CA GLN A 39 8.41 -7.77 -20.19
C GLN A 39 9.42 -7.56 -19.07
N VAL A 40 9.34 -8.35 -17.99
CA VAL A 40 10.32 -8.29 -16.89
C VAL A 40 11.71 -8.74 -17.36
N HIS A 41 11.81 -9.77 -18.20
CA HIS A 41 13.07 -10.17 -18.81
C HIS A 41 13.65 -9.07 -19.70
N HIS A 42 12.81 -8.37 -20.46
CA HIS A 42 13.22 -7.19 -21.23
C HIS A 42 13.79 -6.10 -20.31
N LEU A 43 13.13 -5.80 -19.18
CA LEU A 43 13.63 -4.84 -18.19
C LEU A 43 15.01 -5.27 -17.67
N LEU A 44 15.16 -6.50 -17.20
CA LEU A 44 16.45 -7.03 -16.69
C LEU A 44 17.59 -6.90 -17.72
N LYS A 45 17.30 -7.15 -19.00
CA LYS A 45 18.33 -7.15 -20.05
C LYS A 45 18.67 -5.76 -20.59
N ARG A 46 17.69 -4.85 -20.64
CA ARG A 46 17.83 -3.55 -21.32
C ARG A 46 17.86 -2.35 -20.38
N HIS A 47 17.33 -2.52 -19.18
CA HIS A 47 17.18 -1.51 -18.13
C HIS A 47 17.60 -2.10 -16.78
N PRO A 48 18.91 -2.32 -16.53
CA PRO A 48 19.40 -2.82 -15.24
C PRO A 48 18.87 -2.02 -14.05
N GLU A 49 18.67 -0.72 -14.24
CA GLU A 49 18.13 0.26 -13.31
C GLU A 49 16.59 0.24 -13.17
N TYR A 50 15.89 -0.75 -13.74
CA TYR A 50 14.42 -0.78 -13.78
C TYR A 50 13.76 -0.68 -12.40
N GLN A 51 14.42 -1.14 -11.33
CA GLN A 51 13.90 -1.04 -9.98
C GLN A 51 13.79 0.41 -9.51
N GLU A 52 14.82 1.22 -9.78
CA GLU A 52 14.82 2.66 -9.46
C GLU A 52 13.79 3.40 -10.31
N LEU A 53 13.70 3.05 -11.59
CA LEU A 53 12.69 3.60 -12.50
C LEU A 53 11.27 3.24 -12.05
N ALA A 54 11.03 2.02 -11.53
CA ALA A 54 9.75 1.63 -10.97
C ALA A 54 9.41 2.43 -9.71
N VAL A 55 10.38 2.65 -8.81
CA VAL A 55 10.20 3.52 -7.64
C VAL A 55 9.88 4.96 -8.07
N ALA A 56 10.60 5.49 -9.06
CA ALA A 56 10.38 6.84 -9.58
C ALA A 56 9.00 6.97 -10.25
N ALA A 57 8.59 5.99 -11.06
CA ALA A 57 7.27 5.93 -11.69
C ALA A 57 6.16 5.82 -10.65
N PHE A 58 6.33 4.97 -9.63
CA PHE A 58 5.40 4.84 -8.52
C PHE A 58 5.23 6.17 -7.76
N ARG A 59 6.35 6.84 -7.45
CA ARG A 59 6.34 8.17 -6.81
C ARG A 59 5.76 9.26 -7.72
N LYS A 60 5.94 9.17 -9.04
CA LYS A 60 5.38 10.15 -10.00
C LYS A 60 3.87 10.00 -10.16
N GLY A 61 3.36 8.78 -10.23
CA GLY A 61 1.91 8.49 -10.27
C GLY A 61 1.21 8.83 -8.96
N ASN A 62 1.94 8.73 -7.86
CA ASN A 62 1.53 9.15 -6.54
C ASN A 62 2.05 10.57 -6.24
N ARG A 63 1.40 11.60 -6.78
CA ARG A 63 1.83 13.02 -6.66
C ARG A 63 2.23 13.47 -5.24
N PHE A 64 1.72 12.79 -4.21
CA PHE A 64 1.98 13.11 -2.81
C PHE A 64 3.06 12.22 -2.16
N GLY A 65 3.60 11.22 -2.87
CA GLY A 65 4.58 10.27 -2.34
C GLY A 65 4.05 9.38 -1.21
N LEU A 66 2.72 9.34 -1.01
CA LEU A 66 2.08 8.63 0.09
C LEU A 66 1.97 7.14 -0.24
N SER A 67 2.68 6.27 0.47
CA SER A 67 2.39 4.84 0.38
C SER A 67 0.92 4.65 0.77
N LEU A 68 0.04 4.44 -0.21
CA LEU A 68 -1.36 4.18 0.09
C LEU A 68 -1.38 2.87 0.88
N PRO A 69 -1.87 2.88 2.13
CA PRO A 69 -2.00 1.65 2.88
C PRO A 69 -2.87 0.68 2.08
N ASP A 70 -2.52 -0.59 2.09
CA ASP A 70 -3.39 -1.60 1.50
C ASP A 70 -4.77 -1.59 2.19
N GLN A 71 -5.77 -2.17 1.54
CA GLN A 71 -7.15 -2.12 2.04
C GLN A 71 -7.26 -2.61 3.49
N ARG A 72 -6.51 -3.65 3.87
CA ARG A 72 -6.52 -4.19 5.22
C ARG A 72 -5.97 -3.19 6.22
N THR A 73 -4.86 -2.53 5.89
CA THR A 73 -4.28 -1.47 6.75
C THR A 73 -5.26 -0.30 6.89
N SER A 74 -5.92 0.10 5.81
CA SER A 74 -6.96 1.15 5.83
C SER A 74 -8.14 0.76 6.73
N ASP A 75 -8.61 -0.49 6.64
CA ASP A 75 -9.72 -0.99 7.46
C ASP A 75 -9.34 -1.04 8.95
N VAL A 76 -8.11 -1.41 9.29
CA VAL A 76 -7.61 -1.37 10.68
C VAL A 76 -7.70 0.04 11.23
N PHE A 77 -7.20 1.05 10.51
CA PHE A 77 -7.26 2.43 10.98
C PHE A 77 -8.69 2.94 11.11
N ARG A 78 -9.59 2.60 10.19
CA ARG A 78 -11.02 2.94 10.29
C ARG A 78 -11.67 2.32 11.52
N TRP A 79 -11.34 1.06 11.84
CA TRP A 79 -11.83 0.40 13.05
C TRP A 79 -11.30 1.06 14.33
N ILE A 80 -10.02 1.41 14.36
CA ILE A 80 -9.42 2.13 15.49
C ILE A 80 -10.09 3.49 15.68
N GLU A 81 -10.22 4.27 14.60
CA GLU A 81 -10.88 5.58 14.63
C GLU A 81 -12.30 5.47 15.17
N TRP A 82 -13.09 4.52 14.66
CA TRP A 82 -14.47 4.34 15.13
C TRP A 82 -14.53 3.95 16.61
N CYS A 83 -13.72 2.98 17.06
CA CYS A 83 -13.69 2.56 18.45
C CYS A 83 -13.27 3.69 19.40
N VAL A 84 -12.24 4.47 19.04
CA VAL A 84 -11.68 5.52 19.89
C VAL A 84 -12.58 6.76 19.91
N MET A 85 -13.03 7.22 18.74
CA MET A 85 -13.78 8.46 18.60
C MET A 85 -15.22 8.33 19.12
N GLU A 86 -15.89 7.21 18.82
CA GLU A 86 -17.26 6.93 19.28
C GLU A 86 -17.32 6.16 20.61
N ARG A 87 -16.16 5.91 21.24
CA ARG A 87 -16.05 5.18 22.52
C ARG A 87 -16.71 3.79 22.49
N MET A 88 -16.67 3.14 21.34
CA MET A 88 -17.25 1.81 21.17
C MET A 88 -16.30 0.73 21.70
N PRO A 89 -16.81 -0.32 22.37
CA PRO A 89 -15.98 -1.41 22.84
C PRO A 89 -15.34 -2.15 21.66
N VAL A 90 -14.11 -2.64 21.80
CA VAL A 90 -13.43 -3.41 20.75
C VAL A 90 -14.17 -4.69 20.34
N SER A 91 -15.04 -5.22 21.19
CA SER A 91 -15.93 -6.35 20.85
C SER A 91 -16.95 -6.00 19.76
N PHE A 92 -17.16 -4.70 19.48
CA PHE A 92 -18.07 -4.21 18.44
C PHE A 92 -17.62 -4.59 17.03
N CYS A 93 -16.32 -4.77 16.76
CA CYS A 93 -15.81 -5.08 15.41
C CYS A 93 -16.14 -6.50 14.90
N GLY A 94 -17.04 -7.21 15.60
CA GLY A 94 -17.50 -8.55 15.28
C GLY A 94 -18.65 -8.62 14.24
N PRO A 95 -19.28 -9.79 14.11
CA PRO A 95 -20.18 -10.12 13.00
C PRO A 95 -21.43 -9.22 12.85
N LEU A 96 -21.85 -8.54 13.91
CA LEU A 96 -23.03 -7.67 13.89
C LEU A 96 -22.83 -6.45 12.97
N VAL A 97 -21.60 -5.96 12.83
CA VAL A 97 -21.31 -4.80 12.00
C VAL A 97 -21.35 -5.15 10.51
N ARG A 98 -21.17 -6.42 10.12
CA ARG A 98 -21.34 -6.89 8.73
C ARG A 98 -22.74 -6.60 8.16
N LYS A 99 -23.76 -6.57 9.02
CA LYS A 99 -25.14 -6.28 8.59
C LYS A 99 -25.39 -4.79 8.33
N ASN A 100 -24.56 -3.92 8.92
CA ASN A 100 -24.82 -2.48 9.01
C ASN A 100 -23.72 -1.62 8.36
N ALA A 101 -22.54 -2.17 8.08
CA ALA A 101 -21.43 -1.47 7.46
C ALA A 101 -20.70 -2.33 6.43
N LYS A 102 -20.07 -1.68 5.44
CA LYS A 102 -19.26 -2.32 4.39
C LYS A 102 -17.86 -2.76 4.84
N MET A 103 -17.54 -2.68 6.14
CA MET A 103 -16.22 -3.04 6.64
C MET A 103 -16.15 -4.53 6.96
N GLU A 104 -15.05 -5.16 6.57
CA GLU A 104 -14.78 -6.56 6.92
C GLU A 104 -14.66 -6.69 8.45
N PRO A 105 -15.22 -7.77 9.03
CA PRO A 105 -15.13 -8.03 10.46
C PRO A 105 -13.68 -8.19 10.87
N PHE A 106 -13.35 -7.65 12.03
CA PHE A 106 -12.00 -7.70 12.59
C PHE A 106 -12.01 -8.49 13.90
N SER A 107 -10.92 -9.20 14.19
CA SER A 107 -10.77 -9.84 15.50
C SER A 107 -10.58 -8.76 16.56
N ALA A 108 -11.45 -8.74 17.57
CA ALA A 108 -11.35 -7.80 18.69
C ALA A 108 -9.98 -7.87 19.38
N ALA A 109 -9.43 -9.08 19.55
CA ALA A 109 -8.10 -9.28 20.12
C ALA A 109 -6.99 -8.67 19.25
N THR A 110 -7.12 -8.80 17.93
CA THR A 110 -6.17 -8.20 16.99
C THR A 110 -6.31 -6.69 16.95
N LEU A 111 -7.54 -6.16 17.00
CA LEU A 111 -7.79 -4.71 17.03
C LEU A 111 -7.19 -4.09 18.29
N GLN A 112 -7.42 -4.71 19.45
CA GLN A 112 -6.85 -4.27 20.72
C GLN A 112 -5.32 -4.19 20.65
N LYS A 113 -4.67 -5.23 20.13
CA LYS A 113 -3.21 -5.23 19.94
C LYS A 113 -2.74 -4.04 19.11
N TYR A 114 -3.45 -3.68 18.03
CA TYR A 114 -3.07 -2.53 17.21
C TYR A 114 -3.31 -1.20 17.91
N ILE A 115 -4.39 -1.07 18.69
CA ILE A 115 -4.65 0.11 19.53
C ILE A 115 -3.53 0.29 20.55
N ASP A 116 -3.08 -0.79 21.21
CA ASP A 116 -2.02 -0.74 22.21
C ASP A 116 -0.67 -0.34 21.58
N LEU A 117 -0.35 -0.89 20.41
CA LEU A 117 0.84 -0.52 19.65
C LEU A 117 0.81 0.96 19.23
N LEU A 118 -0.33 1.43 18.70
CA LEU A 118 -0.49 2.83 18.30
C LEU A 118 -0.37 3.76 19.50
N SER A 119 -0.97 3.40 20.63
CA SER A 119 -0.92 4.17 21.88
C SER A 119 0.51 4.28 22.41
N THR A 120 1.29 3.18 22.33
CA THR A 120 2.71 3.18 22.72
C THR A 120 3.51 4.08 21.79
N TYR A 121 3.34 3.94 20.48
CA TYR A 121 4.02 4.76 19.49
C TYR A 121 3.75 6.25 19.67
N VAL A 122 2.49 6.65 19.87
CA VAL A 122 2.10 8.04 20.09
C VAL A 122 2.69 8.56 21.40
N ARG A 123 2.66 7.76 22.48
CA ARG A 123 3.26 8.12 23.77
C ARG A 123 4.76 8.38 23.61
N ASP A 124 5.47 7.49 22.95
CA ASP A 124 6.92 7.61 22.74
C ASP A 124 7.27 8.81 21.87
N GLY A 125 6.44 9.12 20.86
CA GLY A 125 6.60 10.33 20.05
C GLY A 125 6.42 11.62 20.86
N ILE A 126 5.42 11.66 21.74
CA ILE A 126 5.17 12.81 22.62
C ILE A 126 6.32 13.01 23.61
N THR A 127 6.80 11.94 24.26
CA THR A 127 7.90 12.01 25.22
C THR A 127 9.18 12.52 24.56
N LEU A 128 9.52 12.02 23.37
CA LEU A 128 10.68 12.49 22.60
C LEU A 128 10.56 13.97 22.21
N THR A 129 9.37 14.44 21.83
CA THR A 129 9.14 15.86 21.46
C THR A 129 9.19 16.80 22.68
N SER A 130 8.82 16.31 23.86
CA SER A 130 8.93 17.09 25.10
C SER A 130 10.36 17.27 25.61
N LEU A 131 11.27 16.35 25.25
CA LEU A 131 12.69 16.41 25.61
C LEU A 131 13.50 17.32 24.68
N THR A 132 13.06 17.54 23.44
CA THR A 132 13.75 18.39 22.47
C THR A 132 13.34 19.86 22.54
N SER A 133 12.22 20.18 23.18
CA SER A 133 11.71 21.56 23.37
C SER A 133 12.21 22.22 24.67
N SER A 134 13.05 21.53 25.45
CA SER A 134 13.63 22.01 26.70
C SER A 134 15.14 22.32 26.60
N GLY A 135 15.68 22.44 25.37
CA GLY A 135 17.07 22.81 25.09
C GLY A 135 17.21 24.19 24.47
#